data_AF-A0A4P8IFM8-F1
#
_entry.id   AF-A0A4P8IFM8-F1
#
_cell.length_a   1.000
_cell.length_b   1.000
_cell.length_c   1.000
_cell.angle_alpha   90.00
_cell.angle_beta   90.00
_cell.angle_gamma   90.00
#
_symmetry.space_group_name_H-M   'P 1'
#
loop_
_entity.id
_entity.type
_entity.pdbx_description
1 polymer ?
#
loop_
_entity_poly.entity_id
_entity_poly.type
_entity_poly.pdbx_seq_one_letter_code
_entity_poly.pdbx_strand_id
1 'polypeptide(L)'
;MEKCIYCGKRLPGDPMKAKAHTREFDVCGQDCKIRMERYVRQDKKYKLPMFLMIFAGGLGFLASALFGKGGLGMLGAYLGQILAGTAFLIFPYPMLSFETFFTTPIKTCSLICRVIGILLVLWGVILVFAVMF
;
A
#
# COMPACT_ATOMS: atom_id res chain seq x y z
N MET A 1 15.26 8.84 20.75
CA MET A 1 14.08 8.24 21.43
C MET A 1 13.46 7.24 20.47
N GLU A 2 13.46 5.97 20.85
CA GLU A 2 12.88 4.91 20.05
C GLU A 2 11.35 5.05 20.00
N LYS A 3 10.79 4.85 18.81
CA LYS A 3 9.35 4.97 18.53
C LYS A 3 8.78 3.59 18.25
N CYS A 4 7.54 3.38 18.64
CA CYS A 4 6.80 2.18 18.28
C CYS A 4 6.66 2.09 16.76
N ILE A 5 7.14 0.98 16.20
CA ILE A 5 7.15 0.74 14.75
C ILE A 5 5.74 0.71 14.14
N TYR A 6 4.75 0.26 14.89
CA TYR A 6 3.38 0.22 14.39
C TYR A 6 2.70 1.59 14.39
N CYS A 7 2.70 2.30 15.52
CA CYS A 7 1.88 3.51 15.72
C CYS A 7 2.67 4.82 15.75
N GLY A 8 4.00 4.80 15.85
CA GLY A 8 4.86 5.97 15.91
C GLY A 8 4.93 6.69 17.27
N LYS A 9 4.21 6.20 18.29
CA LYS A 9 4.28 6.76 19.66
C LYS A 9 5.63 6.45 20.31
N ARG A 10 6.01 7.24 21.32
CA ARG A 10 7.20 6.93 22.15
C ARG A 10 7.02 5.59 22.86
N LEU A 11 8.09 4.81 22.93
CA LEU A 11 8.08 3.54 23.65
C LEU A 11 8.01 3.77 25.17
N PRO A 12 7.28 2.91 25.92
CA PRO A 12 7.36 2.87 27.37
C PRO A 12 8.73 2.34 27.82
N GLY A 13 9.07 2.51 29.10
CA GLY A 13 10.36 2.07 29.66
C GLY A 13 10.63 0.56 29.54
N ASP A 14 9.57 -0.26 29.46
CA ASP A 14 9.65 -1.70 29.14
C ASP A 14 8.86 -1.98 27.85
N PRO A 15 9.50 -1.88 26.68
CA PRO A 15 8.84 -2.10 25.40
C PRO A 15 8.57 -3.58 25.15
N MET A 16 7.38 -3.87 24.61
CA MET A 16 7.06 -5.23 24.18
C MET A 16 7.73 -5.52 22.84
N LYS A 17 8.16 -6.77 22.64
CA LYS A 17 8.73 -7.23 21.37
C LYS A 17 7.69 -7.93 20.51
N ALA A 18 7.58 -7.48 19.27
CA ALA A 18 6.79 -8.10 18.21
C ALA A 18 7.73 -8.83 17.24
N LYS A 19 7.37 -10.07 16.89
CA LYS A 19 8.25 -10.93 16.07
C LYS A 19 7.92 -10.78 14.59
N ALA A 20 8.89 -10.33 13.79
CA ALA A 20 8.81 -10.30 12.34
C ALA A 20 9.85 -11.25 11.74
N HIS A 21 9.40 -12.46 11.42
CA HIS A 21 10.22 -13.52 10.85
C HIS A 21 11.44 -13.87 11.74
N THR A 22 12.62 -13.32 11.45
CA THR A 22 13.88 -13.52 12.20
C THR A 22 14.25 -12.36 13.12
N ARG A 23 13.55 -11.21 13.06
CA ARG A 23 13.87 -10.01 13.84
C ARG A 23 12.74 -9.68 14.81
N GLU A 24 13.12 -9.09 15.94
CA GLU A 24 12.20 -8.58 16.94
C GLU A 24 12.19 -7.05 16.88
N PHE A 25 11.01 -6.48 17.09
CA PHE A 25 10.76 -5.06 16.94
C PHE A 25 9.97 -4.53 18.13
N ASP A 26 10.39 -3.36 18.62
CA ASP A 26 9.80 -2.77 19.81
C ASP A 26 8.47 -2.08 19.51
N VAL A 27 7.47 -2.40 20.34
CA VAL A 27 6.12 -1.88 20.25
C VAL A 27 5.62 -1.39 21.61
N CYS A 28 4.74 -0.38 21.60
CA CYS A 28 4.29 0.29 22.81
C CYS A 28 3.25 -0.49 23.62
N GLY A 29 2.75 -1.62 23.13
CA GLY A 29 1.73 -2.41 23.81
C GLY A 29 1.19 -3.57 22.98
N GLN A 30 0.34 -4.38 23.61
CA GLN A 30 -0.14 -5.65 23.07
C GLN A 30 -0.99 -5.49 21.80
N ASP A 31 -1.80 -4.43 21.70
CA ASP A 31 -2.54 -4.12 20.48
C ASP A 31 -1.63 -3.85 19.28
N CYS A 32 -0.54 -3.10 19.50
CA CYS A 32 0.43 -2.80 18.45
C CYS A 32 1.19 -4.05 18.03
N LYS A 33 1.48 -4.95 18.98
CA LYS A 33 2.07 -6.27 18.69
C LYS A 33 1.17 -7.09 17.77
N ILE A 34 -0.09 -7.29 18.15
CA ILE A 34 -1.04 -8.11 17.38
C ILE A 34 -1.24 -7.55 15.96
N ARG A 35 -1.38 -6.22 15.84
CA ARG A 35 -1.59 -5.57 14.55
C ARG A 35 -0.34 -5.61 13.67
N MET A 36 0.85 -5.48 14.26
CA MET A 36 2.11 -5.56 13.54
C MET A 36 2.39 -6.98 13.04
N GLU A 37 2.19 -8.01 13.88
CA GLU A 37 2.33 -9.41 13.45
C GLU A 37 1.30 -9.79 12.38
N ARG A 38 0.06 -9.29 12.49
CA ARG A 38 -0.96 -9.44 11.45
C ARG A 38 -0.53 -8.79 10.15
N TYR A 39 0.02 -7.58 10.21
CA TYR A 39 0.53 -6.88 9.04
C TYR A 39 1.66 -7.67 8.36
N VAL A 40 2.66 -8.16 9.11
CA VAL A 40 3.76 -8.98 8.58
C VAL A 40 3.24 -10.27 7.91
N ARG A 41 2.23 -10.92 8.53
CA ARG A 41 1.62 -12.12 7.95
C ARG A 41 0.89 -11.82 6.64
N GLN A 42 0.16 -10.71 6.59
CA GLN A 42 -0.55 -10.29 5.37
C GLN A 42 0.42 -9.84 4.29
N ASP A 43 1.46 -9.09 4.62
CA ASP A 43 2.51 -8.69 3.68
C ASP A 43 3.14 -9.92 3.04
N LYS A 44 3.59 -10.90 3.85
CA LYS A 44 4.17 -12.14 3.31
C LYS A 44 3.23 -12.89 2.35
N LYS A 45 1.93 -12.93 2.66
CA LYS A 45 0.95 -13.66 1.83
C LYS A 45 0.56 -12.89 0.56
N TYR A 46 0.43 -11.57 0.65
CA TYR A 46 -0.18 -10.75 -0.39
C TYR A 46 0.79 -9.83 -1.14
N LYS A 47 2.08 -9.86 -0.82
CA LYS A 47 3.10 -9.07 -1.51
C LYS A 47 3.14 -9.36 -3.01
N LEU A 48 3.17 -10.63 -3.39
CA LEU A 48 3.17 -11.02 -4.81
C LEU A 48 1.90 -10.57 -5.56
N PRO A 49 0.67 -10.90 -5.13
CA PRO A 49 -0.53 -10.48 -5.85
C PRO A 49 -0.69 -8.96 -5.90
N MET A 50 -0.29 -8.24 -4.85
CA MET A 50 -0.29 -6.77 -4.88
C MET A 50 0.67 -6.23 -5.94
N PHE A 51 1.92 -6.73 -6.01
CA PHE A 51 2.87 -6.31 -7.04
C PHE A 51 2.38 -6.66 -8.45
N LEU A 52 1.74 -7.81 -8.63
CA LEU A 52 1.14 -8.19 -9.92
C LEU A 52 0.02 -7.23 -10.32
N MET A 53 -0.84 -6.81 -9.39
CA MET A 53 -1.90 -5.83 -9.70
C MET A 53 -1.33 -4.45 -10.05
N ILE A 54 -0.33 -3.98 -9.31
CA ILE A 54 0.33 -2.70 -9.61
C ILE A 54 1.03 -2.78 -10.97
N PHE A 55 1.72 -3.90 -11.25
CA PHE A 55 2.39 -4.13 -12.53
C PHE A 55 1.40 -4.18 -13.69
N ALA A 56 0.29 -4.91 -13.55
CA ALA A 56 -0.78 -4.93 -14.54
C ALA A 56 -1.39 -3.54 -14.78
N GLY A 57 -1.55 -2.74 -13.72
CA GLY A 57 -1.98 -1.34 -13.84
C GLY A 57 -0.98 -0.49 -14.64
N GLY A 58 0.32 -0.66 -14.38
CA GLY A 58 1.39 -0.02 -15.13
C GLY A 58 1.44 -0.44 -16.60
N LEU A 59 1.18 -1.71 -16.91
CA LEU A 59 1.07 -2.20 -18.29
C LEU A 59 -0.11 -1.57 -19.02
N GLY A 60 -1.27 -1.43 -18.36
CA GLY A 60 -2.43 -0.73 -18.92
C GLY A 60 -2.11 0.72 -19.27
N PHE A 61 -1.39 1.41 -18.37
CA PHE A 61 -0.89 2.76 -18.62
C PHE A 61 0.08 2.82 -19.80
N LEU A 62 1.07 1.93 -19.85
CA LEU A 62 2.07 1.90 -20.92
C LEU A 62 1.44 1.59 -22.28
N ALA A 63 0.51 0.63 -22.33
CA ALA A 63 -0.20 0.27 -23.56
C ALA A 63 -1.01 1.46 -24.09
N SER A 64 -1.72 2.17 -23.22
CA SER A 64 -2.44 3.40 -23.59
C SER A 64 -1.50 4.51 -24.05
N ALA A 65 -0.34 4.67 -23.41
CA ALA A 65 0.63 5.68 -23.82
C ALA A 65 1.26 5.41 -25.20
N LEU A 66 1.51 4.14 -25.53
CA LEU A 66 2.16 3.74 -26.79
C LEU A 66 1.19 3.59 -27.96
N PHE A 67 -0.02 3.09 -27.71
CA PHE A 67 -0.98 2.71 -28.77
C PHE A 67 -2.29 3.50 -28.72
N GLY A 68 -2.51 4.33 -27.70
CA GLY A 68 -3.74 5.08 -27.53
C GLY A 68 -3.90 6.16 -28.60
N LYS A 69 -4.92 6.02 -29.46
CA LYS A 69 -5.37 7.04 -30.41
C LYS A 69 -6.84 7.39 -30.14
N GLY A 70 -7.16 8.69 -30.05
CA GLY A 70 -8.51 9.18 -29.72
C GLY A 70 -8.87 9.03 -28.24
N GLY A 71 -10.10 9.42 -27.87
CA GLY A 71 -10.58 9.40 -26.47
C GLY A 71 -10.52 8.03 -25.81
N LEU A 72 -10.93 6.98 -26.53
CA LEU A 72 -10.91 5.59 -26.07
C LEU A 72 -9.49 5.00 -25.91
N GLY A 73 -8.47 5.61 -26.52
CA GLY A 73 -7.08 5.14 -26.43
C GLY A 73 -6.50 5.19 -25.01
N MET A 74 -7.03 6.07 -24.16
CA MET A 74 -6.59 6.24 -22.77
C MET A 74 -7.32 5.36 -21.77
N LEU A 75 -8.30 4.57 -22.22
CA LEU A 75 -9.14 3.75 -21.33
C LEU A 75 -8.32 2.68 -20.59
N GLY A 76 -7.28 2.12 -21.23
CA GLY A 76 -6.33 1.20 -20.59
C GLY A 76 -5.57 1.85 -19.42
N ALA A 77 -5.18 3.11 -19.55
CA ALA A 77 -4.54 3.87 -18.47
C ALA A 77 -5.50 4.09 -17.29
N TYR A 78 -6.76 4.43 -17.54
CA TYR A 78 -7.73 4.67 -16.47
C TYR A 78 -8.13 3.39 -15.74
N LEU A 79 -8.36 2.29 -16.47
CA LEU A 79 -8.59 0.98 -15.86
C LEU A 79 -7.35 0.51 -15.08
N GLY A 80 -6.16 0.73 -15.63
CA GLY A 80 -4.90 0.44 -14.95
C GLY A 80 -4.73 1.25 -13.66
N GLN A 81 -5.12 2.52 -13.67
CA GLN A 81 -5.13 3.39 -12.50
C GLN A 81 -6.10 2.88 -11.42
N ILE A 82 -7.32 2.49 -11.80
CA ILE A 82 -8.31 1.91 -10.87
C ILE A 82 -7.76 0.62 -10.27
N LEU A 83 -7.14 -0.25 -11.08
CA LEU A 83 -6.56 -1.51 -10.61
C LEU A 83 -5.43 -1.26 -9.60
N ALA A 84 -4.52 -0.34 -9.89
CA ALA A 84 -3.44 0.04 -8.98
C ALA A 84 -3.96 0.69 -7.70
N GLY A 85 -4.95 1.59 -7.81
CA GLY A 85 -5.60 2.21 -6.66
C GLY A 85 -6.30 1.19 -5.77
N THR A 86 -6.98 0.21 -6.37
CA THR A 86 -7.64 -0.90 -5.65
C THR A 86 -6.62 -1.77 -4.91
N ALA A 87 -5.45 -2.03 -5.51
CA ALA A 87 -4.37 -2.76 -4.85
C ALA A 87 -3.92 -2.03 -3.56
N PHE A 88 -3.81 -0.70 -3.57
CA PHE A 88 -3.47 0.09 -2.38
C PHE A 88 -4.57 0.11 -1.29
N LEU A 89 -5.82 -0.18 -1.64
CA LEU A 89 -6.93 -0.26 -0.68
C LEU A 89 -6.98 -1.61 0.01
N ILE A 90 -6.84 -2.68 -0.78
CA ILE A 90 -7.06 -4.05 -0.31
C ILE A 90 -5.82 -4.59 0.41
N PHE A 91 -4.62 -4.29 -0.11
CA PHE A 91 -3.40 -4.90 0.37
C PHE A 91 -2.63 -4.01 1.35
N PRO A 92 -1.91 -4.61 2.31
CA PRO A 92 -0.92 -3.88 3.09
C PRO A 92 0.16 -3.34 2.14
N TYR A 93 0.54 -2.07 2.30
CA TYR A 93 1.58 -1.43 1.49
C TYR A 93 2.87 -2.27 1.47
N PRO A 94 3.55 -2.44 0.30
CA PRO A 94 4.76 -3.23 0.21
C PRO A 94 5.91 -2.47 0.86
N MET A 95 6.27 -2.87 2.07
CA MET A 95 7.54 -2.45 2.65
C MET A 95 8.66 -3.24 1.96
N LEU A 96 9.55 -2.52 1.28
CA LEU A 96 10.71 -3.09 0.58
C LEU A 96 11.85 -3.41 1.56
N SER A 97 11.97 -2.68 2.67
CA SER A 97 13.00 -2.91 3.68
C SER A 97 12.46 -2.75 5.10
N PHE A 98 13.11 -3.46 6.03
CA PHE A 98 12.84 -3.34 7.46
C PHE A 98 13.34 -2.01 8.05
N GLU A 99 14.27 -1.33 7.40
CA GLU A 99 14.79 -0.04 7.86
C GLU A 99 13.72 1.06 7.79
N THR A 100 12.80 0.94 6.83
CA THR A 100 11.65 1.85 6.70
C THR A 100 10.74 1.83 7.93
N PHE A 101 10.73 0.74 8.71
CA PHE A 101 9.98 0.67 9.96
C PHE A 101 10.50 1.62 11.05
N PHE A 102 11.78 1.98 11.02
CA PHE A 102 12.36 2.89 12.00
C PHE A 102 12.09 4.37 11.65
N THR A 103 11.89 4.69 10.37
CA THR A 103 11.64 6.05 9.92
C THR A 103 10.14 6.36 9.87
N THR A 104 9.32 5.44 9.37
CA THR A 104 7.90 5.67 9.13
C THR A 104 7.04 4.59 9.78
N PRO A 105 6.10 4.95 10.68
CA PRO A 105 5.25 3.98 11.34
C PRO A 105 4.27 3.32 10.37
N ILE A 106 4.08 2.00 10.52
CA ILE A 106 3.25 1.15 9.64
C ILE A 106 1.83 1.71 9.50
N LYS A 107 1.23 2.14 10.61
CA LYS A 107 -0.14 2.67 10.63
C LYS A 107 -0.27 3.91 9.73
N THR A 108 0.66 4.84 9.80
CA THR A 108 0.61 6.08 9.02
C THR A 108 0.86 5.81 7.54
N CYS A 109 1.85 4.97 7.22
CA CYS A 109 2.11 4.59 5.84
C CYS A 109 0.91 3.88 5.22
N SER A 110 0.33 2.88 5.91
CA SER A 110 -0.87 2.19 5.44
C SER A 110 -2.07 3.13 5.28
N LEU A 111 -2.22 4.14 6.14
CA LEU A 111 -3.26 5.16 5.99
C LEU A 111 -3.05 6.00 4.73
N ILE A 112 -1.83 6.51 4.51
CA ILE A 112 -1.47 7.31 3.33
C ILE A 112 -1.77 6.52 2.05
N CYS A 113 -1.35 5.25 1.99
CA CYS A 113 -1.60 4.41 0.82
C CYS A 113 -3.08 4.19 0.56
N ARG A 114 -3.90 4.05 1.61
CA ARG A 114 -5.36 3.96 1.45
C ARG A 114 -5.94 5.26 0.92
N VAL A 115 -5.51 6.42 1.42
CA VAL A 115 -5.97 7.72 0.90
C VAL A 115 -5.60 7.88 -0.57
N ILE A 116 -4.34 7.58 -0.94
CA ILE A 116 -3.88 7.60 -2.34
C ILE A 116 -4.70 6.62 -3.19
N GLY A 117 -4.94 5.41 -2.69
CA GLY A 117 -5.77 4.41 -3.37
C GLY A 117 -7.19 4.90 -3.65
N ILE A 118 -7.83 5.56 -2.66
CA ILE A 118 -9.17 6.14 -2.83
C ILE A 118 -9.14 7.21 -3.92
N LEU A 119 -8.18 8.13 -3.86
CA LEU A 119 -8.04 9.21 -4.84
C LEU A 119 -7.83 8.66 -6.25
N LEU A 120 -6.97 7.66 -6.42
CA LEU A 120 -6.71 7.02 -7.71
C LEU A 120 -7.94 6.31 -8.27
N VAL A 121 -8.68 5.59 -7.44
CA VAL A 121 -9.91 4.90 -7.87
C VAL A 121 -10.98 5.91 -8.27
N LEU A 122 -11.27 6.90 -7.42
CA LEU A 122 -12.28 7.93 -7.71
C LEU A 122 -11.94 8.70 -8.99
N TRP A 123 -10.69 9.13 -9.11
CA TRP A 123 -10.23 9.85 -10.30
C TRP A 123 -10.29 8.97 -11.55
N GLY A 124 -9.90 7.71 -11.44
CA GLY A 124 -9.96 6.76 -12.57
C GLY A 124 -11.39 6.54 -13.03
N VAL A 125 -12.34 6.38 -12.11
CA VAL A 125 -13.77 6.23 -12.43
C VAL A 125 -14.30 7.47 -13.14
N ILE A 126 -14.00 8.68 -12.65
CA ILE A 126 -14.41 9.94 -13.29
C ILE A 126 -13.89 10.01 -14.73
N LEU A 127 -12.63 9.67 -14.95
CA LEU A 127 -12.01 9.71 -16.29
C LEU A 127 -12.60 8.65 -17.24
N VAL A 128 -12.94 7.46 -16.74
CA VAL A 128 -13.66 6.45 -17.53
C VAL A 128 -15.01 7.00 -17.97
N PHE A 129 -15.79 7.59 -17.05
CA PHE A 129 -17.07 8.20 -17.39
C PHE A 129 -16.95 9.33 -18.40
N ALA A 130 -15.97 10.23 -18.23
CA ALA A 130 -15.75 11.38 -19.12
C ALA A 130 -15.29 11.00 -20.54
N VAL A 131 -14.78 9.78 -20.74
CA VAL A 131 -14.39 9.28 -22.07
C VAL A 131 -15.48 8.42 -22.71
N MET A 132 -16.39 7.85 -21.91
CA MET A 132 -17.49 7.03 -22.40
C MET A 132 -18.75 7.82 -22.77
N PHE A 133 -18.93 9.03 -22.23
CA PHE A 133 -20.07 9.92 -22.44
C PHE A 133 -19.60 11.28 -22.96
#